data_AF-A0A957Q1P1-F1
#
_entry.id   AF-A0A957Q1P1-F1
#
_cell.length_a   1.000
_cell.length_b   1.000
_cell.length_c   1.000
_cell.angle_alpha   90.00
_cell.angle_beta   90.00
_cell.angle_gamma   90.00
#
_symmetry.space_group_name_H-M   'P 1'
#
loop_
_entity.id
_entity.type
_entity.pdbx_description
1 polymer ?
#
loop_
_entity_poly.entity_id
_entity_poly.type
_entity_poly.pdbx_seq_one_letter_code
_entity_poly.pdbx_strand_id
1 'polypeptide(L)'
;MNSSQQSTMTTAPSPSPSPSEASRYEFRIFGDDCHAVAERIERKAVKQGEDRSADRYILAAAVDDQNCKIREGHIEVKALVAETANLEQWRPTLDQPFPVPAAWLRGQLFPTLKKRPPSLPRDAYTENQFLEEVVMSHPRLSTVLVIKHRMLFTHNDCRLEVCALHIAERLPTWTIALEAAEVALVQETQLELGLQNYANTNYIQMLKQL
;
A
#
# COMPACT_ATOMS: atom_id res chain seq x y z
N MET A 1 -8.60 59.86 -11.83
CA MET A 1 -7.54 59.07 -11.16
C MET A 1 -8.19 57.86 -10.52
N ASN A 2 -8.25 56.75 -11.26
CA ASN A 2 -8.85 55.49 -10.81
C ASN A 2 -7.80 54.71 -10.02
N SER A 3 -8.03 54.49 -8.73
CA SER A 3 -7.22 53.56 -7.92
C SER A 3 -7.96 52.24 -7.82
N SER A 4 -7.52 51.26 -8.62
CA SER A 4 -8.00 49.88 -8.60
C SER A 4 -7.47 49.16 -7.36
N GLN A 5 -8.38 48.63 -6.55
CA GLN A 5 -8.06 47.75 -5.43
C GLN A 5 -7.54 46.40 -5.97
N GLN A 6 -6.34 45.99 -5.55
CA GLN A 6 -5.82 44.65 -5.75
C GLN A 6 -6.35 43.73 -4.65
N SER A 7 -7.26 42.83 -5.02
CA SER A 7 -7.72 41.73 -4.18
C SER A 7 -6.60 40.70 -4.03
N THR A 8 -6.06 40.59 -2.82
CA THR A 8 -5.16 39.50 -2.43
C THR A 8 -5.99 38.22 -2.25
N MET A 9 -5.88 37.28 -3.19
CA MET A 9 -6.39 35.92 -2.99
C MET A 9 -5.43 35.19 -2.05
N THR A 10 -5.80 35.14 -0.77
CA THR A 10 -5.17 34.26 0.22
C THR A 10 -5.54 32.81 -0.14
N THR A 11 -4.57 32.07 -0.67
CA THR A 11 -4.69 30.62 -0.85
C THR A 11 -4.77 29.97 0.53
N ALA A 12 -5.90 29.32 0.83
CA ALA A 12 -6.05 28.53 2.04
C ALA A 12 -5.01 27.39 2.04
N PRO A 13 -4.39 27.05 3.17
CA PRO A 13 -3.54 25.87 3.26
C PRO A 13 -4.39 24.62 2.99
N SER A 14 -3.86 23.72 2.14
CA SER A 14 -4.41 22.39 1.92
C SER A 14 -4.65 21.70 3.27
N PRO A 15 -5.78 20.99 3.46
CA PRO A 15 -6.04 20.30 4.71
C PRO A 15 -4.97 19.25 4.96
N SER A 16 -4.28 19.36 6.10
CA SER A 16 -3.48 18.28 6.67
C SER A 16 -4.31 16.99 6.72
N PRO A 17 -3.71 15.80 6.49
CA PRO A 17 -4.45 14.54 6.53
C PRO A 17 -5.15 14.37 7.88
N SER A 18 -6.42 13.99 7.83
CA SER A 18 -7.27 13.77 9.00
C SER A 18 -6.78 12.56 9.83
N PRO A 19 -6.95 12.58 11.16
CA PRO A 19 -6.27 11.65 12.06
C PRO A 19 -6.98 10.28 12.24
N SER A 20 -7.33 9.57 11.15
CA SER A 20 -7.97 8.23 11.25
C SER A 20 -7.38 7.11 10.37
N GLU A 21 -6.20 7.32 9.77
CA GLU A 21 -5.33 6.25 9.24
C GLU A 21 -4.30 5.82 10.31
N ALA A 22 -4.74 5.62 11.56
CA ALA A 22 -3.87 5.04 12.59
C ALA A 22 -3.36 3.67 12.09
N SER A 23 -2.08 3.36 12.36
CA SER A 23 -1.49 2.08 11.96
C SER A 23 -2.31 0.92 12.55
N ARG A 24 -2.85 0.05 11.70
CA ARG A 24 -3.65 -1.12 12.09
C ARG A 24 -2.79 -2.36 12.04
N TYR A 25 -3.08 -3.32 12.92
CA TYR A 25 -2.60 -4.68 12.75
C TYR A 25 -3.33 -5.30 11.57
N GLU A 26 -2.58 -5.91 10.67
CA GLU A 26 -3.03 -6.55 9.45
C GLU A 26 -2.72 -8.04 9.53
N PHE A 27 -3.74 -8.84 9.21
CA PHE A 27 -3.60 -10.23 8.82
C PHE A 27 -3.99 -10.35 7.35
N ARG A 28 -3.19 -11.03 6.53
CA ARG A 28 -3.48 -11.24 5.13
C ARG A 28 -3.11 -12.63 4.66
N ILE A 29 -3.96 -13.17 3.78
CA ILE A 29 -3.73 -14.44 3.07
C ILE A 29 -3.84 -14.23 1.56
N PHE A 30 -3.29 -15.17 0.80
CA PHE A 30 -3.35 -15.21 -0.66
C PHE A 30 -3.71 -16.62 -1.15
N GLY A 31 -4.25 -16.71 -2.35
CA GLY A 31 -4.47 -17.98 -3.05
C GLY A 31 -5.94 -18.39 -3.17
N ASP A 32 -6.17 -19.56 -3.78
CA ASP A 32 -7.51 -20.02 -4.19
C ASP A 32 -8.43 -20.35 -3.02
N ASP A 33 -7.87 -20.73 -1.86
CA ASP A 33 -8.62 -20.98 -0.62
C ASP A 33 -9.38 -19.73 -0.13
N CYS A 34 -9.01 -18.54 -0.63
CA CYS A 34 -9.73 -17.29 -0.33
C CYS A 34 -11.21 -17.35 -0.76
N HIS A 35 -11.59 -18.11 -1.79
CA HIS A 35 -13.00 -18.15 -2.22
C HIS A 35 -13.93 -18.64 -1.11
N ALA A 36 -13.59 -19.73 -0.42
CA ALA A 36 -14.41 -20.28 0.65
C ALA A 36 -14.50 -19.32 1.87
N VAL A 37 -13.44 -18.54 2.12
CA VAL A 37 -13.43 -17.51 3.16
C VAL A 37 -14.27 -16.30 2.73
N ALA A 38 -14.17 -15.87 1.47
CA ALA A 38 -14.95 -14.76 0.92
C ALA A 38 -16.46 -15.03 1.06
N GLU A 39 -16.92 -16.23 0.74
CA GLU A 39 -18.32 -16.60 0.95
C GLU A 39 -18.75 -16.53 2.42
N ARG A 40 -17.85 -16.84 3.38
CA ARG A 40 -18.13 -16.68 4.81
C ARG A 40 -18.21 -15.21 5.21
N ILE A 41 -17.34 -14.37 4.66
CA ILE A 41 -17.34 -12.92 4.87
C ILE A 41 -18.65 -12.33 4.35
N GLU A 42 -19.06 -12.66 3.13
CA GLU A 42 -20.30 -12.15 2.53
C GLU A 42 -21.56 -12.52 3.33
N ARG A 43 -21.56 -13.66 4.03
CA ARG A 43 -22.67 -14.08 4.89
C ARG A 43 -22.68 -13.41 6.27
N LYS A 44 -21.52 -13.05 6.81
CA LYS A 44 -21.35 -12.63 8.22
C LYS A 44 -21.03 -11.15 8.41
N ALA A 45 -20.46 -10.50 7.38
CA ALA A 45 -19.95 -9.14 7.46
C ALA A 45 -20.85 -8.17 6.69
N VAL A 46 -20.76 -6.88 7.03
CA VAL A 46 -21.51 -5.82 6.36
C VAL A 46 -20.65 -5.24 5.25
N LYS A 47 -21.08 -5.39 3.98
CA LYS A 47 -20.41 -4.76 2.83
C LYS A 47 -20.46 -3.24 2.96
N GLN A 48 -19.30 -2.61 2.91
CA GLN A 48 -19.12 -1.16 2.99
C GLN A 48 -18.96 -0.52 1.61
N GLY A 49 -18.44 -1.28 0.63
CA GLY A 49 -18.25 -0.77 -0.72
C GLY A 49 -17.34 -1.65 -1.56
N GLU A 50 -16.93 -1.10 -2.69
CA GLU A 50 -15.95 -1.70 -3.58
C GLU A 50 -15.13 -0.61 -4.26
N ASP A 51 -13.88 -0.94 -4.59
CA ASP A 51 -12.99 -0.06 -5.33
C ASP A 51 -12.07 -0.83 -6.29
N ARG A 52 -11.37 -0.08 -7.12
CA ARG A 52 -10.35 -0.59 -8.03
C ARG A 52 -9.11 0.28 -7.95
N SER A 53 -7.93 -0.34 -7.98
CA SER A 53 -6.67 0.40 -8.15
C SER A 53 -5.68 -0.35 -9.01
N ALA A 54 -4.71 0.40 -9.51
CA ALA A 54 -3.50 -0.10 -10.11
C ALA A 54 -2.32 0.37 -9.25
N ASP A 55 -1.69 -0.57 -8.55
CA ASP A 55 -0.55 -0.28 -7.69
C ASP A 55 0.70 -0.85 -8.36
N ARG A 56 1.72 -0.02 -8.57
CA ARG A 56 3.02 -0.49 -9.06
C ARG A 56 3.98 -0.58 -7.89
N TYR A 57 4.21 -1.79 -7.41
CA TYR A 57 5.14 -2.07 -6.32
C TYR A 57 6.59 -1.90 -6.79
N ILE A 58 7.43 -1.34 -5.93
CA ILE A 58 8.88 -1.24 -6.12
C ILE A 58 9.54 -2.13 -5.09
N LEU A 59 10.18 -3.20 -5.55
CA LEU A 59 10.75 -4.23 -4.71
C LEU A 59 12.27 -4.10 -4.67
N ALA A 60 12.82 -4.29 -3.48
CA ALA A 60 14.24 -4.46 -3.25
C ALA A 60 14.45 -5.79 -2.52
N ALA A 61 15.28 -6.69 -3.06
CA ALA A 61 15.43 -8.06 -2.54
C ALA A 61 15.70 -8.13 -1.02
N ALA A 62 16.53 -7.22 -0.50
CA ALA A 62 16.93 -7.16 0.92
C ALA A 62 16.06 -6.24 1.81
N VAL A 63 14.87 -5.85 1.35
CA VAL A 63 13.96 -4.95 2.09
C VAL A 63 12.60 -5.63 2.21
N ASP A 64 12.26 -6.02 3.43
CA ASP A 64 10.98 -6.70 3.77
C ASP A 64 10.11 -5.86 4.70
N ASP A 65 10.67 -4.76 5.22
CA ASP A 65 10.07 -3.88 6.22
C ASP A 65 9.56 -2.56 5.63
N GLN A 66 9.69 -2.36 4.32
CA GLN A 66 9.27 -1.14 3.61
C GLN A 66 8.46 -1.50 2.35
N ASN A 67 7.16 -1.29 2.41
CA ASN A 67 6.23 -1.51 1.31
C ASN A 67 6.14 -0.24 0.46
N CYS A 68 6.94 -0.18 -0.60
CA CYS A 68 7.01 0.95 -1.52
C CYS A 68 6.19 0.67 -2.79
N LYS A 69 5.34 1.63 -3.18
CA LYS A 69 4.54 1.54 -4.39
C LYS A 69 4.26 2.90 -5.01
N ILE A 70 3.94 2.89 -6.28
CA ILE A 70 3.33 4.02 -6.98
C ILE A 70 1.83 3.78 -7.09
N ARG A 71 1.04 4.78 -6.70
CA ARG A 71 -0.41 4.77 -6.80
C ARG A 71 -0.90 6.20 -7.05
N GLU A 72 -1.84 6.36 -7.97
CA GLU A 72 -2.56 7.64 -8.20
C GLU A 72 -1.63 8.88 -8.32
N GLY A 73 -0.47 8.71 -8.98
CA GLY A 73 0.50 9.79 -9.19
C GLY A 73 1.40 10.10 -7.97
N HIS A 74 1.43 9.22 -6.97
CA HIS A 74 2.24 9.36 -5.77
C HIS A 74 3.15 8.15 -5.56
N ILE A 75 4.31 8.37 -4.94
CA ILE A 75 5.14 7.33 -4.33
C ILE A 75 4.74 7.22 -2.85
N GLU A 76 4.15 6.09 -2.49
CA GLU A 76 3.74 5.77 -1.12
C GLU A 76 4.69 4.74 -0.52
N VAL A 77 5.10 4.94 0.74
CA VAL A 77 5.80 3.91 1.53
C VAL A 77 5.10 3.69 2.86
N LYS A 78 4.83 2.41 3.17
CA LYS A 78 4.45 1.96 4.50
C LYS A 78 5.59 1.16 5.13
N ALA A 79 5.96 1.49 6.36
CA ALA A 79 6.95 0.76 7.14
C ALA A 79 6.27 -0.22 8.11
N LEU A 80 6.86 -1.41 8.26
CA LEU A 80 6.51 -2.35 9.32
C LEU A 80 7.02 -1.79 10.65
N VAL A 81 6.12 -1.52 11.60
CA VAL A 81 6.48 -0.88 12.88
C VAL A 81 6.34 -1.82 14.09
N ALA A 82 5.55 -2.88 13.97
CA ALA A 82 5.41 -3.90 15.00
C ALA A 82 4.96 -5.24 14.40
N GLU A 83 5.33 -6.31 15.08
CA GLU A 83 4.80 -7.66 14.86
C GLU A 83 4.34 -8.20 16.21
N THR A 84 3.05 -8.53 16.32
CA THR A 84 2.45 -9.02 17.56
C THR A 84 1.52 -10.17 17.25
N ALA A 85 1.74 -11.33 17.88
CA ALA A 85 0.92 -12.52 17.67
C ALA A 85 0.73 -12.90 16.19
N ASN A 86 1.82 -12.82 15.40
CA ASN A 86 1.86 -13.03 13.94
C ASN A 86 1.05 -12.03 13.11
N LEU A 87 0.61 -10.92 13.70
CA LEU A 87 0.00 -9.79 12.99
C LEU A 87 1.02 -8.70 12.76
N GLU A 88 0.97 -8.07 11.60
CA GLU A 88 1.89 -7.01 11.21
C GLU A 88 1.22 -5.64 11.33
N GLN A 89 1.87 -4.67 11.96
CA GLN A 89 1.37 -3.30 12.00
C GLN A 89 2.14 -2.43 11.01
N TRP A 90 1.45 -1.92 10.00
CA TRP A 90 2.03 -1.08 8.95
C TRP A 90 1.65 0.38 9.13
N ARG A 91 2.63 1.27 9.05
CA ARG A 91 2.43 2.73 9.17
C ARG A 91 2.87 3.45 7.90
N PRO A 92 2.03 4.33 7.32
CA PRO A 92 2.48 5.24 6.27
C PRO A 92 3.62 6.12 6.77
N THR A 93 4.75 6.11 6.07
CA THR A 93 5.95 6.88 6.45
C THR A 93 6.36 7.88 5.39
N LEU A 94 6.07 7.62 4.12
CA LEU A 94 6.34 8.53 3.01
C LEU A 94 5.15 8.60 2.08
N ASP A 95 4.88 9.79 1.59
CA ASP A 95 3.90 10.08 0.54
C ASP A 95 4.44 11.27 -0.28
N GLN A 96 4.72 11.05 -1.56
CA GLN A 96 5.36 12.03 -2.41
C GLN A 96 4.70 12.07 -3.80
N PRO A 97 4.06 13.20 -4.18
CA PRO A 97 3.49 13.35 -5.51
C PRO A 97 4.57 13.46 -6.58
N PHE A 98 4.21 13.08 -7.80
CA PHE A 98 4.97 13.44 -9.01
C PHE A 98 4.65 14.88 -9.47
N PRO A 99 5.61 15.58 -10.12
CA PRO A 99 6.99 15.13 -10.36
C PRO A 99 7.83 15.08 -9.07
N VAL A 100 8.60 14.02 -8.90
CA VAL A 100 9.37 13.77 -7.68
C VAL A 100 10.75 14.43 -7.76
N PRO A 101 11.14 15.27 -6.78
CA PRO A 101 12.47 15.88 -6.76
C PRO A 101 13.60 14.86 -6.58
N ALA A 102 14.68 15.00 -7.33
CA ALA A 102 15.86 14.16 -7.20
C ALA A 102 16.50 14.24 -5.81
N ALA A 103 16.42 15.41 -5.16
CA ALA A 103 16.86 15.56 -3.77
C ALA A 103 16.06 14.68 -2.80
N TRP A 104 14.74 14.57 -3.00
CA TRP A 104 13.88 13.69 -2.19
C TRP A 104 14.18 12.22 -2.46
N LEU A 105 14.38 11.83 -3.73
CA LEU A 105 14.81 10.47 -4.07
C LEU A 105 16.10 10.09 -3.32
N ARG A 106 17.12 10.96 -3.36
CA ARG A 106 18.41 10.73 -2.68
C ARG A 106 18.29 10.70 -1.16
N GLY A 107 17.51 11.60 -0.58
CA GLY A 107 17.44 11.81 0.86
C GLY A 107 16.42 10.94 1.59
N GLN A 108 15.39 10.46 0.91
CA GLN A 108 14.27 9.73 1.51
C GLN A 108 14.11 8.34 0.91
N LEU A 109 13.82 8.25 -0.40
CA LEU A 109 13.45 6.96 -1.02
C LEU A 109 14.58 5.93 -1.00
N PHE A 110 15.76 6.28 -1.53
CA PHE A 110 16.87 5.33 -1.63
C PHE A 110 17.38 4.84 -0.27
N PRO A 111 17.51 5.72 0.76
CA PRO A 111 17.75 5.29 2.13
C PRO A 111 16.70 4.30 2.66
N THR A 112 15.41 4.58 2.46
CA THR A 112 14.30 3.69 2.83
C THR A 112 14.40 2.33 2.14
N LEU A 113 14.74 2.30 0.85
CA LEU A 113 14.96 1.07 0.09
C LEU A 113 16.31 0.39 0.41
N LYS A 114 17.10 0.92 1.36
CA LYS A 114 18.43 0.41 1.72
C LYS A 114 19.32 0.24 0.46
N LYS A 115 19.21 1.18 -0.49
CA LYS A 115 19.98 1.23 -1.74
C LYS A 115 20.74 2.55 -1.85
N ARG A 116 21.79 2.53 -2.66
CA ARG A 116 22.46 3.77 -3.08
C ARG A 116 21.66 4.36 -4.25
N PRO A 117 21.44 5.69 -4.29
CA PRO A 117 20.83 6.30 -5.45
C PRO A 117 21.73 6.12 -6.69
N PRO A 118 21.16 5.90 -7.88
CA PRO A 118 21.90 5.97 -9.13
C PRO A 118 22.27 7.43 -9.44
N SER A 119 22.91 7.66 -10.59
CA SER A 119 23.03 9.02 -11.12
C SER A 119 21.63 9.57 -11.40
N LEU A 120 21.34 10.75 -10.85
CA LEU A 120 20.06 11.43 -11.03
C LEU A 120 20.34 12.80 -11.67
N PRO A 121 20.50 12.89 -13.01
CA PRO A 121 20.91 14.12 -13.68
C PRO A 121 19.81 15.19 -13.75
N ARG A 122 18.55 14.84 -13.50
CA ARG A 122 17.42 15.77 -13.48
C ARG A 122 17.21 16.32 -12.07
N ASP A 123 16.61 17.50 -11.99
CA ASP A 123 16.18 18.07 -10.70
C ASP A 123 14.88 17.41 -10.19
N ALA A 124 14.01 16.98 -11.10
CA ALA A 124 12.78 16.25 -10.80
C ALA A 124 12.41 15.28 -11.93
N TYR A 125 11.59 14.29 -11.59
CA TYR A 125 11.18 13.20 -12.48
C TYR A 125 9.66 13.12 -12.54
N THR A 126 9.08 13.07 -13.73
CA THR A 126 7.70 12.60 -13.89
C THR A 126 7.60 11.12 -13.52
N GLU A 127 6.38 10.57 -13.36
CA GLU A 127 6.19 9.15 -13.05
C GLU A 127 6.90 8.23 -14.07
N ASN A 128 6.71 8.48 -15.37
CA ASN A 128 7.34 7.69 -16.43
C ASN A 128 8.87 7.81 -16.39
N GLN A 129 9.40 9.02 -16.23
CA GLN A 129 10.86 9.22 -16.14
C GLN A 129 11.44 8.53 -14.91
N PHE A 130 10.75 8.59 -13.77
CA PHE A 130 11.17 7.89 -12.57
C PHE A 130 11.19 6.37 -12.77
N LEU A 131 10.13 5.82 -13.38
CA LEU A 131 10.06 4.39 -13.65
C LEU A 131 11.15 3.92 -14.61
N GLU A 132 11.29 4.56 -15.76
CA GLU A 132 12.20 4.13 -16.83
C GLU A 132 13.66 4.44 -16.49
N GLU A 133 13.95 5.65 -16.02
CA GLU A 133 15.32 6.13 -15.86
C GLU A 133 15.90 5.81 -14.47
N VAL A 134 15.06 5.58 -13.45
CA VAL A 134 15.52 5.38 -12.06
C VAL A 134 15.24 3.98 -11.53
N VAL A 135 14.01 3.48 -11.66
CA VAL A 135 13.64 2.19 -11.04
C VAL A 135 14.05 1.01 -11.91
N MET A 136 13.61 0.99 -13.18
CA MET A 136 13.90 -0.11 -14.11
C MET A 136 15.37 -0.18 -14.52
N SER A 137 16.08 0.95 -14.49
CA SER A 137 17.52 1.01 -14.76
C SER A 137 18.39 0.53 -13.58
N HIS A 138 17.82 0.44 -12.37
CA HIS A 138 18.57 0.12 -11.17
C HIS A 138 18.69 -1.41 -10.99
N PRO A 139 19.91 -1.99 -10.99
CA PRO A 139 20.11 -3.44 -11.09
C PRO A 139 19.66 -4.25 -9.86
N ARG A 140 19.21 -3.59 -8.79
CA ARG A 140 18.71 -4.22 -7.55
C ARG A 140 17.31 -3.79 -7.16
N LEU A 141 16.58 -3.14 -8.08
CA LEU A 141 15.17 -2.86 -7.92
C LEU A 141 14.40 -3.62 -9.00
N SER A 142 13.18 -4.00 -8.69
CA SER A 142 12.22 -4.52 -9.66
C SER A 142 10.88 -3.85 -9.43
N THR A 143 10.00 -3.90 -10.43
CA THR A 143 8.63 -3.40 -10.28
C THR A 143 7.62 -4.46 -10.66
N VAL A 144 6.51 -4.51 -9.93
CA VAL A 144 5.38 -5.37 -10.25
C VAL A 144 4.11 -4.53 -10.27
N LEU A 145 3.39 -4.57 -11.40
CA LEU A 145 2.07 -3.95 -11.51
C LEU A 145 1.02 -4.93 -10.98
N VAL A 146 0.22 -4.48 -10.02
CA VAL A 146 -0.86 -5.23 -9.41
C VAL A 146 -2.16 -4.46 -9.59
N ILE A 147 -3.07 -5.01 -10.38
CA ILE A 147 -4.44 -4.48 -10.51
C ILE A 147 -5.31 -5.16 -9.46
N LYS A 148 -6.03 -4.35 -8.70
CA LYS A 148 -6.82 -4.77 -7.55
C LYS A 148 -8.28 -4.44 -7.78
N HIS A 149 -9.14 -5.41 -7.49
CA HIS A 149 -10.59 -5.19 -7.36
C HIS A 149 -11.00 -5.62 -5.96
N ARG A 150 -11.28 -4.64 -5.10
CA ARG A 150 -11.47 -4.85 -3.66
C ARG A 150 -12.93 -4.70 -3.31
N MET A 151 -13.45 -5.66 -2.56
CA MET A 151 -14.71 -5.57 -1.85
C MET A 151 -14.40 -5.36 -0.37
N LEU A 152 -14.97 -4.30 0.19
CA LEU A 152 -14.69 -3.86 1.55
C LEU A 152 -15.87 -4.25 2.45
N PHE A 153 -15.57 -4.83 3.61
CA PHE A 153 -16.55 -5.22 4.60
C PHE A 153 -16.11 -4.79 6.01
N THR A 154 -17.05 -4.80 6.94
CA THR A 154 -16.79 -4.64 8.38
C THR A 154 -17.48 -5.78 9.14
N HIS A 155 -16.79 -6.32 10.14
CA HIS A 155 -17.30 -7.32 11.07
C HIS A 155 -16.67 -7.09 12.44
N ASN A 156 -17.49 -6.85 13.48
CA ASN A 156 -17.05 -6.56 14.86
C ASN A 156 -15.93 -5.50 14.92
N ASP A 157 -16.11 -4.36 14.25
CA ASP A 157 -15.13 -3.27 14.13
C ASP A 157 -13.77 -3.63 13.49
N CYS A 158 -13.61 -4.87 13.02
CA CYS A 158 -12.53 -5.28 12.14
C CYS A 158 -12.92 -4.95 10.70
N ARG A 159 -11.98 -4.35 9.96
CA ARG A 159 -12.11 -4.13 8.52
C ARG A 159 -11.68 -5.38 7.79
N LEU A 160 -12.39 -5.71 6.73
CA LEU A 160 -12.10 -6.87 5.90
C LEU A 160 -12.02 -6.44 4.45
N GLU A 161 -11.01 -6.94 3.76
CA GLU A 161 -10.84 -6.78 2.32
C GLU A 161 -10.90 -8.16 1.68
N VAL A 162 -11.77 -8.34 0.68
CA VAL A 162 -11.71 -9.45 -0.27
C VAL A 162 -11.29 -8.87 -1.60
N CYS A 163 -10.15 -9.27 -2.14
CA CYS A 163 -9.57 -8.64 -3.32
C CYS A 163 -9.17 -9.67 -4.37
N ALA A 164 -9.67 -9.48 -5.59
CA ALA A 164 -9.12 -10.13 -6.77
C ALA A 164 -7.88 -9.35 -7.25
N LEU A 165 -6.83 -10.09 -7.59
CA LEU A 165 -5.54 -9.56 -8.04
C LEU A 165 -5.24 -10.03 -9.46
N HIS A 166 -4.88 -9.08 -10.33
CA HIS A 166 -4.26 -9.38 -11.62
C HIS A 166 -2.81 -8.88 -11.60
N ILE A 167 -1.87 -9.80 -11.80
CA ILE A 167 -0.43 -9.54 -11.70
C ILE A 167 0.25 -10.01 -12.98
N ALA A 168 0.55 -9.06 -13.87
CA ALA A 168 1.17 -9.33 -15.18
C ALA A 168 0.49 -10.51 -15.92
N GLU A 169 1.27 -11.49 -16.39
CA GLU A 169 0.81 -12.68 -17.12
C GLU A 169 0.45 -13.86 -16.19
N ARG A 170 0.39 -13.65 -14.86
CA ARG A 170 0.03 -14.71 -13.92
C ARG A 170 -1.46 -14.99 -13.95
N LEU A 171 -1.83 -16.21 -13.53
CA LEU A 171 -3.23 -16.52 -13.25
C LEU A 171 -3.77 -15.56 -12.17
N PRO A 172 -5.01 -15.08 -12.32
CA PRO A 172 -5.64 -14.27 -11.28
C PRO A 172 -5.57 -14.99 -9.94
N THR A 173 -5.29 -14.24 -8.89
CA THR A 173 -5.28 -14.76 -7.52
C THR A 173 -6.16 -13.88 -6.64
N TRP A 174 -6.45 -14.34 -5.44
CA TRP A 174 -7.25 -13.62 -4.47
C TRP A 174 -6.46 -13.38 -3.20
N THR A 175 -6.83 -12.33 -2.50
CA THR A 175 -6.33 -12.06 -1.15
C THR A 175 -7.47 -11.66 -0.25
N ILE A 176 -7.35 -12.05 1.01
CA ILE A 176 -8.21 -11.60 2.09
C ILE A 176 -7.36 -10.95 3.16
N ALA A 177 -7.77 -9.77 3.62
CA ALA A 177 -7.14 -9.11 4.74
C ALA A 177 -8.12 -8.72 5.82
N LEU A 178 -7.63 -8.74 7.06
CA LEU A 178 -8.29 -8.28 8.26
C LEU A 178 -7.44 -7.16 8.86
N GLU A 179 -8.05 -6.03 9.20
CA GLU A 179 -7.36 -4.89 9.79
C GLU A 179 -8.12 -4.36 11.01
N ALA A 180 -7.43 -4.21 12.14
CA ALA A 180 -7.98 -3.53 13.31
C ALA A 180 -6.89 -2.81 14.11
N ALA A 181 -7.29 -1.86 14.96
CA ALA A 181 -6.36 -1.18 15.86
C ALA A 181 -5.83 -2.12 16.96
N GLU A 182 -6.67 -3.08 17.39
CA GLU A 182 -6.37 -4.01 18.46
C GLU A 182 -6.15 -5.43 17.92
N VAL A 183 -5.10 -6.11 18.42
CA VAL A 183 -4.78 -7.50 18.06
C VAL A 183 -5.95 -8.45 18.35
N ALA A 184 -6.63 -8.24 19.48
CA ALA A 184 -7.75 -9.08 19.91
C ALA A 184 -8.88 -9.12 18.88
N LEU A 185 -9.25 -7.98 18.28
CA LEU A 185 -10.31 -7.89 17.28
C LEU A 185 -9.96 -8.66 16.00
N VAL A 186 -8.69 -8.62 15.57
CA VAL A 186 -8.23 -9.42 14.43
C VAL A 186 -8.30 -10.91 14.76
N GLN A 187 -7.84 -11.33 15.93
CA GLN A 187 -7.82 -12.74 16.34
C GLN A 187 -9.22 -13.33 16.51
N GLU A 188 -10.16 -12.59 17.11
CA GLU A 188 -11.56 -12.96 17.20
C GLU A 188 -12.18 -13.11 15.81
N THR A 189 -11.93 -12.15 14.92
CA THR A 189 -12.42 -12.21 13.53
C THR A 189 -11.81 -13.40 12.77
N GLN A 190 -10.52 -13.71 12.97
CA GLN A 190 -9.89 -14.90 12.40
C GLN A 190 -10.58 -16.17 12.90
N LEU A 191 -10.94 -16.25 14.18
CA LEU A 191 -11.62 -17.42 14.75
C LEU A 191 -13.01 -17.59 14.11
N GLU A 192 -13.79 -16.52 14.05
CA GLU A 192 -15.15 -16.54 13.51
C GLU A 192 -15.20 -16.87 12.01
N LEU A 193 -14.16 -16.51 11.26
CA LEU A 193 -14.03 -16.78 9.83
C LEU A 193 -13.23 -18.06 9.51
N GLY A 194 -12.72 -18.77 10.52
CA GLY A 194 -11.96 -20.00 10.35
C GLY A 194 -10.60 -19.80 9.67
N LEU A 195 -9.89 -18.74 10.02
CA LEU A 195 -8.59 -18.33 9.46
C LEU A 195 -7.38 -18.70 10.35
N GLN A 196 -7.60 -19.39 11.47
CA GLN A 196 -6.57 -19.71 12.47
C GLN A 196 -5.40 -20.55 11.95
N ASN A 197 -5.60 -21.30 10.87
CA ASN A 197 -4.58 -22.20 10.31
C ASN A 197 -3.78 -21.59 9.14
N TYR A 198 -4.04 -20.32 8.81
CA TYR A 198 -3.36 -19.64 7.70
C TYR A 198 -2.20 -18.78 8.23
N ALA A 199 -1.09 -18.77 7.50
CA ALA A 199 0.03 -17.89 7.81
C ALA A 199 -0.24 -16.47 7.31
N ASN A 200 0.10 -15.47 8.12
CA ASN A 200 0.06 -14.08 7.70
C ASN A 200 1.13 -13.84 6.63
N THR A 201 0.72 -13.31 5.48
CA THR A 201 1.62 -13.01 4.35
C THR A 201 1.32 -11.60 3.85
N ASN A 202 2.35 -10.78 3.71
CA ASN A 202 2.21 -9.44 3.14
C ASN A 202 2.51 -9.41 1.64
N TYR A 203 2.18 -8.30 0.98
CA TYR A 203 2.44 -8.12 -0.45
C TYR A 203 3.93 -8.20 -0.81
N ILE A 204 4.85 -7.72 0.04
CA ILE A 204 6.29 -7.77 -0.28
C ILE A 204 6.74 -9.22 -0.38
N GLN A 205 6.39 -10.03 0.62
CA GLN A 205 6.70 -11.46 0.66
C GLN A 205 6.09 -12.20 -0.53
N MET A 206 4.79 -11.99 -0.81
CA MET A 206 4.11 -12.61 -1.93
C MET A 206 4.74 -12.22 -3.28
N LEU A 207 4.94 -10.91 -3.51
CA LEU A 207 5.43 -10.43 -4.81
C LEU A 207 6.89 -10.81 -5.09
N LYS A 208 7.71 -11.03 -4.05
CA LYS A 208 9.10 -11.51 -4.19
C LYS A 208 9.20 -12.99 -4.57
N GLN A 209 8.12 -13.76 -4.41
CA GLN A 209 8.07 -15.17 -4.80
C GLN A 209 7.67 -15.37 -6.26
N LEU A 210 7.26 -14.29 -6.94
CA LEU A 210 6.89 -14.28 -8.37
C LEU A 210 8.13 -14.20 -9.27
#